data_AF-A0A7X1MA72-F1
#
_entry.id   AF-A0A7X1MA72-F1
#
_cell.length_a   1.000
_cell.length_b   1.000
_cell.length_c   1.000
_cell.angle_alpha   90.00
_cell.angle_beta   90.00
_cell.angle_gamma   90.00
#
_symmetry.space_group_name_H-M   'P 1'
#
loop_
_entity.id
_entity.type
_entity.pdbx_description
1 polymer ?
#
loop_
_entity_poly.entity_id
_entity_poly.type
_entity_poly.pdbx_seq_one_letter_code
_entity_poly.pdbx_strand_id
1 'polypeptide(L)'
;MTHEIAFNRLADLLRDRGEPTRYTGGKLRTRGICHGGDAKDTVAITRISNGVAVYCHKCQGNTDFLAEIGWTLADLHDEPLERSRDRPADDAWMPCRDRGHKRVAQYVYRDEKGAVVHGVTRCDAKDFWQWRPDATAKSGRRWSLNDQQGNRLVPLVPYRLPELLAAKQADRVIWIAEGEKDVHALVDHGLAATCNAGGSGKWTAEHAHYLDGADVTIVADRDAKGREHALAVVESLRRLAHTVYVVQAKTGKDAADHFAVGHTDSEFVQVWAPLPHPQDPAVTA
;
A
#
# COMPACT_ATOMS: atom_id res chain seq x y z
N MET A 1 3.67 13.76 13.48
CA MET A 1 2.88 12.60 13.03
C MET A 1 2.08 13.09 11.85
N THR A 2 2.55 12.81 10.62
CA THR A 2 1.78 13.15 9.42
C THR A 2 0.60 12.19 9.39
N HIS A 3 -0.59 12.76 9.58
CA HIS A 3 -1.81 12.05 9.30
C HIS A 3 -1.91 11.99 7.76
N GLU A 4 -2.05 10.77 7.21
CA GLU A 4 -1.96 10.49 5.77
C GLU A 4 -3.26 9.87 5.23
N ILE A 5 -4.36 9.98 6.00
CA ILE A 5 -5.61 9.26 5.79
C ILE A 5 -6.32 9.77 4.53
N ALA A 6 -6.50 11.08 4.43
CA ALA A 6 -7.18 11.71 3.31
C ALA A 6 -6.39 11.54 2.01
N PHE A 7 -5.06 11.63 2.08
CA PHE A 7 -4.21 11.38 0.93
C PHE A 7 -4.35 9.93 0.44
N ASN A 8 -4.25 8.95 1.35
CA ASN A 8 -4.33 7.54 0.99
C ASN A 8 -5.71 7.17 0.42
N ARG A 9 -6.80 7.68 1.03
CA ARG A 9 -8.17 7.53 0.50
C ARG A 9 -8.29 8.06 -0.93
N LEU A 10 -7.69 9.23 -1.21
CA LEU A 10 -7.76 9.85 -2.53
C LEU A 10 -6.96 9.04 -3.56
N ALA A 11 -5.75 8.61 -3.18
CA ALA A 11 -4.89 7.81 -4.04
C ALA A 11 -5.51 6.45 -4.38
N ASP A 12 -6.19 5.81 -3.42
CA ASP A 12 -6.92 4.56 -3.64
C ASP A 12 -8.16 4.77 -4.53
N LEU A 13 -8.93 5.85 -4.32
CA LEU A 13 -10.11 6.14 -5.15
C LEU A 13 -9.74 6.40 -6.62
N LEU A 14 -8.71 7.21 -6.87
CA LEU A 14 -8.27 7.48 -8.24
C LEU A 14 -7.84 6.18 -8.94
N ARG A 15 -7.17 5.29 -8.19
CA ARG A 15 -6.81 3.98 -8.70
C ARG A 15 -8.02 3.11 -9.01
N ASP A 16 -9.01 3.05 -8.14
CA ASP A 16 -10.24 2.27 -8.33
C ASP A 16 -11.02 2.72 -9.57
N ARG A 17 -10.86 3.99 -9.97
CA ARG A 17 -11.44 4.55 -11.20
C ARG A 17 -10.58 4.36 -12.45
N GLY A 18 -9.42 3.71 -12.33
CA GLY A 18 -8.46 3.55 -13.43
C GLY A 18 -7.80 4.86 -13.85
N GLU A 19 -7.76 5.85 -12.96
CA GLU A 19 -7.16 7.15 -13.26
C GLU A 19 -5.64 7.07 -13.24
N PRO A 20 -4.95 7.50 -14.32
CA PRO A 20 -3.50 7.48 -14.34
C PRO A 20 -2.95 8.49 -13.33
N THR A 21 -2.07 8.01 -12.45
CA THR A 21 -1.41 8.84 -11.45
C THR A 21 0.11 8.74 -11.55
N ARG A 22 0.81 9.87 -11.39
CA ARG A 22 2.27 9.95 -11.38
C ARG A 22 2.75 10.79 -10.20
N TYR A 23 3.69 10.30 -9.42
CA TYR A 23 4.31 11.10 -8.36
C TYR A 23 5.50 11.88 -8.91
N THR A 24 5.54 13.20 -8.67
CA THR A 24 6.65 14.07 -9.09
C THR A 24 6.73 15.32 -8.22
N GLY A 25 7.94 15.71 -7.80
CA GLY A 25 8.16 16.93 -7.02
C GLY A 25 7.40 16.97 -5.69
N GLY A 26 7.25 15.82 -5.01
CA GLY A 26 6.52 15.72 -3.74
C GLY A 26 4.99 15.80 -3.89
N LYS A 27 4.46 15.64 -5.10
CA LYS A 27 3.03 15.73 -5.39
C LYS A 27 2.59 14.55 -6.24
N LEU A 28 1.40 14.02 -5.96
CA LEU A 28 0.71 13.10 -6.86
C LEU A 28 0.03 13.92 -7.96
N ARG A 29 0.30 13.58 -9.22
CA ARG A 29 -0.28 14.20 -10.41
C ARG A 29 -1.24 13.24 -11.07
N THR A 30 -2.35 13.78 -11.56
CA THR A 30 -3.30 13.03 -12.38
C THR A 30 -3.90 13.93 -13.47
N ARG A 31 -4.60 13.33 -14.43
CA ARG A 31 -5.34 14.07 -15.45
C ARG A 31 -6.54 14.79 -14.82
N GLY A 32 -6.98 15.86 -15.47
CA GLY A 32 -8.12 16.61 -14.98
C GLY A 32 -9.44 16.03 -15.48
N ILE A 33 -9.90 14.99 -14.80
CA ILE A 33 -11.23 14.40 -15.02
C ILE A 33 -12.37 15.43 -14.93
N CYS A 34 -12.19 16.49 -14.14
CA CYS A 34 -13.10 17.63 -14.06
C CYS A 34 -13.28 18.46 -15.33
N HIS A 35 -12.44 18.27 -16.35
CA HIS A 35 -12.53 19.01 -17.61
C HIS A 35 -12.32 18.11 -18.84
N GLY A 36 -12.80 16.87 -18.74
CA GLY A 36 -12.82 15.90 -19.84
C GLY A 36 -11.61 14.96 -19.90
N GLY A 37 -10.68 15.05 -18.95
CA GLY A 37 -9.54 14.13 -18.84
C GLY A 37 -8.55 14.21 -20.01
N ASP A 38 -8.65 15.25 -20.84
CA ASP A 38 -7.88 15.45 -22.07
C ASP A 38 -6.41 15.86 -21.80
N ALA A 39 -6.16 16.50 -20.66
CA ALA A 39 -4.86 17.02 -20.28
C ALA A 39 -4.26 16.29 -19.07
N LYS A 40 -3.15 15.58 -19.34
CA LYS A 40 -2.32 14.88 -18.36
C LYS A 40 -1.71 15.85 -17.35
N ASP A 41 -1.50 15.37 -16.13
CA ASP A 41 -0.83 16.09 -15.05
C ASP A 41 -1.38 17.50 -14.79
N THR A 42 -2.67 17.73 -14.95
CA THR A 42 -3.28 19.05 -14.68
C THR A 42 -3.74 19.21 -13.24
N VAL A 43 -3.87 18.11 -12.50
CA VAL A 43 -4.27 18.11 -11.09
C VAL A 43 -3.07 17.78 -10.22
N ALA A 44 -2.76 18.65 -9.26
CA ALA A 44 -1.79 18.42 -8.19
C ALA A 44 -2.51 17.98 -6.92
N ILE A 45 -1.98 16.95 -6.28
CA ILE A 45 -2.43 16.44 -5.00
C ILE A 45 -1.21 16.44 -4.08
N THR A 46 -1.29 17.17 -2.97
CA THR A 46 -0.17 17.43 -2.06
C THR A 46 -0.58 17.08 -0.64
N ARG A 47 0.28 16.38 0.10
CA ARG A 47 0.07 16.13 1.52
C ARG A 47 0.18 17.43 2.32
N ILE A 48 -0.71 17.61 3.29
CA ILE A 48 -0.65 18.71 4.26
C ILE A 48 -0.80 18.14 5.67
N SER A 49 -0.53 18.95 6.69
CA SER A 49 -0.41 18.47 8.09
C SER A 49 -1.64 17.70 8.62
N ASN A 50 -2.84 18.05 8.15
CA ASN A 50 -4.11 17.47 8.58
C ASN A 50 -4.98 17.03 7.38
N GLY A 51 -4.35 16.60 6.28
CA GLY A 51 -5.08 16.04 5.15
C GLY A 51 -4.36 16.14 3.80
N VAL A 52 -5.13 16.44 2.77
CA VAL A 52 -4.66 16.54 1.38
C VAL A 52 -5.13 17.85 0.74
N ALA A 53 -4.22 18.54 0.07
CA ALA A 53 -4.53 19.68 -0.78
C ALA A 53 -4.62 19.21 -2.23
N VAL A 54 -5.75 19.49 -2.88
CA VAL A 54 -5.97 19.22 -4.31
C VAL A 54 -6.06 20.54 -5.05
N TYR A 55 -5.46 20.63 -6.24
CA TYR A 55 -5.53 21.81 -7.10
C TYR A 55 -5.47 21.42 -8.59
N CYS A 56 -6.48 21.81 -9.36
CA CYS A 56 -6.48 21.71 -10.82
C CYS A 56 -6.04 23.03 -11.44
N HIS A 57 -4.99 22.99 -12.27
CA HIS A 57 -4.45 24.18 -12.92
C HIS A 57 -5.35 24.75 -14.04
N LYS A 58 -6.20 23.93 -14.67
CA LYS A 58 -7.11 24.37 -15.75
C LYS A 58 -8.41 24.96 -15.19
N CYS A 59 -8.99 24.33 -14.16
CA CYS A 59 -10.16 24.85 -13.45
C CYS A 59 -9.81 25.94 -12.43
N GLN A 60 -8.52 26.21 -12.20
CA GLN A 60 -8.01 27.17 -11.21
C GLN A 60 -8.58 26.95 -9.79
N GLY A 61 -8.71 25.68 -9.38
CA GLY A 61 -9.32 25.32 -8.10
C GLY A 61 -9.47 23.81 -7.95
N ASN A 62 -10.24 23.38 -6.95
CA ASN A 62 -10.48 21.96 -6.68
C ASN A 62 -11.95 21.54 -6.74
N THR A 63 -12.88 22.49 -6.80
CA THR A 63 -14.32 22.23 -6.72
C THR A 63 -14.81 21.22 -7.76
N ASP A 64 -14.49 21.44 -9.03
CA ASP A 64 -14.94 20.55 -10.11
C ASP A 64 -14.29 19.16 -10.01
N PHE A 65 -13.03 19.10 -9.60
CA PHE A 65 -12.33 17.84 -9.40
C PHE A 65 -12.92 17.04 -8.26
N LEU A 66 -13.21 17.69 -7.13
CA LEU A 66 -13.85 17.05 -5.99
C LEU A 66 -15.26 16.55 -6.35
N ALA A 67 -16.05 17.36 -7.05
CA ALA A 67 -17.38 16.96 -7.52
C ALA A 67 -17.32 15.70 -8.41
N GLU A 68 -16.38 15.66 -9.35
CA GLU A 68 -16.20 14.52 -10.26
C GLU A 68 -15.84 13.23 -9.50
N ILE A 69 -14.98 13.32 -8.48
CA ILE A 69 -14.62 12.16 -7.65
C ILE A 69 -15.64 11.84 -6.56
N GLY A 70 -16.73 12.60 -6.44
CA GLY A 70 -17.72 12.44 -5.39
C GLY A 70 -17.20 12.85 -4.00
N TRP A 71 -16.17 13.70 -3.95
CA TRP A 71 -15.58 14.22 -2.73
C TRP A 71 -16.06 15.64 -2.42
N THR A 72 -15.81 16.03 -1.18
CA THR A 72 -16.15 17.33 -0.64
C THR A 72 -14.92 17.95 0.01
N LEU A 73 -14.99 19.23 0.36
CA LEU A 73 -13.90 19.87 1.11
C LEU A 73 -13.62 19.18 2.45
N ALA A 74 -14.61 18.52 3.06
CA ALA A 74 -14.41 17.76 4.30
C ALA A 74 -13.57 16.49 4.09
N ASP A 75 -13.67 15.85 2.92
CA ASP A 75 -12.89 14.66 2.58
C ASP A 75 -11.40 14.95 2.40
N LEU A 76 -11.03 16.22 2.27
CA LEU A 76 -9.65 16.67 2.24
C LEU A 76 -8.95 16.55 3.60
N HIS A 77 -9.65 16.29 4.70
CA HIS A 77 -9.08 16.30 6.06
C HIS A 77 -8.95 14.90 6.68
N ASP A 78 -7.94 14.70 7.54
CA ASP A 78 -7.67 13.39 8.19
C ASP A 78 -8.59 13.08 9.39
N GLU A 79 -9.12 14.09 10.07
CA GLU A 79 -10.10 13.97 11.17
C GLU A 79 -11.31 14.89 10.89
N PRO A 80 -12.55 14.52 11.31
CA PRO A 80 -13.53 14.05 10.32
C PRO A 80 -14.70 15.01 10.04
N LEU A 81 -15.33 14.84 8.87
CA LEU A 81 -16.73 14.41 8.77
C LEU A 81 -16.91 13.58 7.49
N GLU A 82 -16.95 12.25 7.66
CA GLU A 82 -17.53 11.35 6.66
C GLU A 82 -18.98 11.81 6.39
N ARG A 83 -19.32 12.15 5.13
CA ARG A 83 -20.71 12.46 4.80
C ARG A 83 -21.56 11.20 4.99
N SER A 84 -22.64 11.35 5.76
CA SER A 84 -23.60 10.29 6.10
C SER A 84 -24.42 9.72 4.94
N ARG A 85 -24.12 10.06 3.68
CA ARG A 85 -24.91 9.64 2.51
C ARG A 85 -24.39 8.37 1.82
N ASP A 86 -23.12 8.01 2.04
CA ASP A 86 -22.53 6.75 1.53
C ASP A 86 -22.35 5.69 2.62
N ARG A 87 -23.08 5.83 3.74
CA ARG A 87 -23.26 4.72 4.68
C ARG A 87 -24.33 3.78 4.08
N PRO A 88 -24.02 2.52 3.73
CA PRO A 88 -24.95 1.45 4.11
C PRO A 88 -25.22 1.65 5.60
N ALA A 89 -26.47 1.56 6.05
CA ALA A 89 -26.91 1.98 7.39
C ALA A 89 -26.18 1.28 8.58
N ASP A 90 -25.15 0.47 8.32
CA ASP A 90 -24.60 -0.54 9.19
C ASP A 90 -23.08 -0.76 9.09
N ASP A 91 -22.26 0.21 8.65
CA ASP A 91 -20.83 0.23 9.05
C ASP A 91 -20.73 0.69 10.53
N ALA A 92 -21.35 -0.10 11.43
CA ALA A 92 -21.75 0.32 12.78
C ALA A 92 -20.74 -0.01 13.89
N TRP A 93 -19.76 -0.87 13.62
CA TRP A 93 -18.87 -1.37 14.66
C TRP A 93 -17.55 -1.93 14.10
N MET A 94 -16.46 -1.62 14.79
CA MET A 94 -15.10 -2.05 14.51
C MET A 94 -14.46 -2.48 15.83
N PRO A 95 -13.70 -3.58 15.91
CA PRO A 95 -13.20 -4.07 17.20
C PRO A 95 -12.32 -3.08 17.97
N CYS A 96 -11.59 -2.19 17.29
CA CYS A 96 -10.79 -1.17 17.98
C CYS A 96 -11.63 -0.08 18.64
N ARG A 97 -12.86 0.18 18.16
CA ARG A 97 -13.78 1.14 18.76
C ARG A 97 -14.21 0.73 20.18
N ASP A 98 -14.36 -0.56 20.42
CA ASP A 98 -14.66 -1.10 21.76
C ASP A 98 -13.52 -0.87 22.76
N ARG A 99 -12.30 -0.66 22.25
CA ARG A 99 -11.13 -0.30 23.04
C ARG A 99 -10.92 1.22 23.15
N GLY A 100 -11.83 2.02 22.59
CA GLY A 100 -11.70 3.48 22.51
C GLY A 100 -10.64 3.96 21.52
N HIS A 101 -10.09 3.08 20.69
CA HIS A 101 -9.08 3.42 19.68
C HIS A 101 -9.75 3.97 18.42
N LYS A 102 -9.06 4.90 17.75
CA LYS A 102 -9.51 5.47 16.48
C LYS A 102 -8.80 4.81 15.31
N ARG A 103 -9.54 4.52 14.24
CA ARG A 103 -8.96 4.09 12.96
C ARG A 103 -8.07 5.21 12.42
N VAL A 104 -6.82 4.87 12.07
CA VAL A 104 -5.84 5.79 11.48
C VAL A 104 -5.37 5.38 10.09
N ALA A 105 -5.65 4.16 9.64
CA ALA A 105 -5.45 3.77 8.25
C ALA A 105 -6.28 2.54 7.90
N GLN A 106 -6.52 2.34 6.61
CA GLN A 106 -7.10 1.12 6.07
C GLN A 106 -6.34 0.73 4.81
N TYR A 107 -6.05 -0.56 4.67
CA TYR A 107 -5.33 -1.14 3.55
C TYR A 107 -6.17 -2.27 2.96
N VAL A 108 -6.54 -2.16 1.69
CA VAL A 108 -7.41 -3.14 1.02
C VAL A 108 -6.56 -4.06 0.16
N TYR A 109 -6.71 -5.36 0.39
CA TYR A 109 -6.04 -6.41 -0.37
C TYR A 109 -6.99 -6.90 -1.45
N ARG A 110 -6.49 -6.93 -2.68
CA ARG A 110 -7.25 -7.26 -3.89
C ARG A 110 -6.66 -8.49 -4.57
N ASP A 111 -7.49 -9.25 -5.27
CA ASP A 111 -7.05 -10.33 -6.15
C ASP A 111 -6.47 -9.77 -7.46
N GLU A 112 -6.03 -10.64 -8.36
CA GLU A 112 -5.44 -10.30 -9.65
C GLU A 112 -6.39 -9.52 -10.56
N LYS A 113 -7.70 -9.59 -10.31
CA LYS A 113 -8.76 -8.91 -11.07
C LYS A 113 -9.22 -7.61 -10.39
N GLY A 114 -8.62 -7.25 -9.26
CA GLY A 114 -8.97 -6.06 -8.49
C GLY A 114 -10.15 -6.25 -7.53
N ALA A 115 -10.70 -7.45 -7.41
CA ALA A 115 -11.78 -7.71 -6.47
C ALA A 115 -11.25 -7.72 -5.03
N VAL A 116 -12.04 -7.20 -4.09
CA VAL A 116 -11.63 -7.13 -2.67
C VAL A 116 -11.57 -8.55 -2.08
N VAL A 117 -10.40 -8.93 -1.59
CA VAL A 117 -10.17 -10.20 -0.87
C VAL A 117 -10.39 -9.98 0.61
N HIS A 118 -9.68 -9.00 1.17
CA HIS A 118 -9.75 -8.64 2.58
C HIS A 118 -9.21 -7.23 2.80
N GLY A 119 -9.25 -6.73 4.04
CA GLY A 119 -8.60 -5.49 4.39
C GLY A 119 -8.01 -5.52 5.79
N VAL A 120 -7.00 -4.69 5.99
CA VAL A 120 -6.32 -4.46 7.27
C VAL A 120 -6.65 -3.04 7.71
N THR A 121 -7.02 -2.89 8.97
CA THR A 121 -7.33 -1.59 9.56
C THR A 121 -6.39 -1.33 10.70
N ARG A 122 -5.65 -0.22 10.62
CA ARG A 122 -4.74 0.24 11.67
C ARG A 122 -5.47 1.24 12.54
N CYS A 123 -5.38 1.09 13.85
CA CYS A 123 -5.86 2.08 14.80
C CYS A 123 -4.68 2.78 15.52
N ASP A 124 -4.97 3.90 16.17
CA ASP A 124 -4.00 4.83 16.78
C ASP A 124 -3.10 4.19 17.84
N ALA A 125 -3.57 3.15 18.53
CA ALA A 125 -2.79 2.39 19.50
C ALA A 125 -1.89 1.29 18.89
N LYS A 126 -1.59 1.37 17.58
CA LYS A 126 -0.81 0.36 16.81
C LYS A 126 -1.44 -1.04 16.82
N ASP A 127 -2.75 -1.11 16.95
CA ASP A 127 -3.51 -2.34 16.77
C ASP A 127 -4.01 -2.47 15.32
N PHE A 128 -3.92 -3.69 14.80
CA PHE A 128 -4.26 -4.04 13.43
C PHE A 128 -5.40 -5.05 13.43
N TRP A 129 -6.46 -4.73 12.69
CA TRP A 129 -7.67 -5.54 12.61
C TRP A 129 -7.97 -5.91 11.18
N GLN A 130 -8.18 -7.19 10.92
CA GLN A 130 -8.39 -7.71 9.58
C GLN A 130 -9.87 -8.03 9.38
N TRP A 131 -10.38 -7.73 8.18
CA TRP A 131 -11.75 -7.98 7.80
C TRP A 131 -11.82 -8.57 6.40
N ARG A 132 -12.89 -9.32 6.11
CA ARG A 132 -13.22 -9.81 4.77
C ARG A 132 -14.62 -9.35 4.34
N PRO A 133 -14.93 -9.26 3.04
CA PRO A 133 -16.29 -9.10 2.56
C PRO A 133 -17.19 -10.25 3.06
N ASP A 134 -18.38 -9.91 3.53
CA ASP A 134 -19.40 -10.88 3.94
C ASP A 134 -20.78 -10.28 3.68
N ALA A 135 -21.45 -10.72 2.61
CA ALA A 135 -22.77 -10.24 2.22
C ALA A 135 -23.87 -10.60 3.23
N THR A 136 -23.62 -11.52 4.16
CA THR A 136 -24.55 -11.87 5.24
C THR A 136 -24.40 -10.96 6.46
N ALA A 137 -23.25 -10.29 6.59
CA ALA A 137 -23.04 -9.30 7.63
C ALA A 137 -23.76 -8.01 7.25
N LYS A 138 -24.40 -7.36 8.23
CA LYS A 138 -25.09 -6.08 8.02
C LYS A 138 -24.16 -5.05 7.35
N SER A 139 -22.97 -4.85 7.90
CA SER A 139 -21.92 -3.97 7.35
C SER A 139 -21.34 -4.40 6.00
N GLY A 140 -21.70 -5.56 5.46
CA GLY A 140 -21.01 -6.20 4.34
C GLY A 140 -19.59 -6.69 4.69
N ARG A 141 -19.19 -6.64 5.97
CA ARG A 141 -17.83 -6.98 6.43
C ARG A 141 -17.86 -7.87 7.67
N ARG A 142 -16.94 -8.83 7.71
CA ARG A 142 -16.66 -9.62 8.93
C ARG A 142 -15.22 -9.43 9.39
N TRP A 143 -15.04 -9.10 10.66
CA TRP A 143 -13.75 -8.87 11.33
C TRP A 143 -13.02 -10.17 11.70
N SER A 144 -12.85 -11.04 10.72
CA SER A 144 -12.06 -12.27 10.82
C SER A 144 -11.72 -12.73 9.40
N LEU A 145 -10.54 -13.30 9.21
CA LEU A 145 -10.16 -13.95 7.96
C LEU A 145 -10.42 -15.46 7.98
N ASN A 146 -10.85 -16.00 9.12
CA ASN A 146 -11.04 -17.42 9.35
C ASN A 146 -12.50 -17.75 9.70
N ASP A 147 -12.86 -19.03 9.57
CA ASP A 147 -14.08 -19.61 10.12
C ASP A 147 -13.97 -19.85 11.64
N GLN A 148 -14.98 -20.49 12.22
CA GLN A 148 -15.00 -20.80 13.66
C GLN A 148 -14.03 -21.92 14.06
N GLN A 149 -13.57 -22.72 13.10
CA GLN A 149 -12.62 -23.81 13.28
C GLN A 149 -11.17 -23.35 13.08
N GLY A 150 -10.98 -22.10 12.65
CA GLY A 150 -9.67 -21.50 12.39
C GLY A 150 -9.18 -21.67 10.95
N ASN A 151 -9.98 -22.24 10.04
CA ASN A 151 -9.61 -22.36 8.64
C ASN A 151 -9.76 -21.00 7.97
N ARG A 152 -8.76 -20.64 7.15
CA ARG A 152 -8.76 -19.38 6.43
C ARG A 152 -9.80 -19.40 5.30
N LEU A 153 -10.56 -18.30 5.20
CA LEU A 153 -11.68 -18.12 4.28
C LEU A 153 -11.37 -17.19 3.10
N VAL A 154 -10.17 -16.62 3.06
CA VAL A 154 -9.74 -15.71 1.99
C VAL A 154 -8.34 -16.11 1.51
N PRO A 155 -8.02 -16.00 0.21
CA PRO A 155 -6.68 -16.29 -0.29
C PRO A 155 -5.61 -15.40 0.36
N LEU A 156 -4.39 -15.91 0.44
CA LEU A 156 -3.21 -15.13 0.81
C LEU A 156 -2.71 -14.39 -0.42
N VAL A 157 -2.89 -13.07 -0.42
CA VAL A 157 -2.46 -12.20 -1.51
C VAL A 157 -1.51 -11.12 -0.98
N PRO A 158 -0.45 -10.77 -1.72
CA PRO A 158 0.38 -9.62 -1.39
C PRO A 158 -0.44 -8.33 -1.46
N TYR A 159 -0.06 -7.33 -0.66
CA TYR A 159 -0.66 -6.00 -0.76
C TYR A 159 -0.37 -5.42 -2.14
N ARG A 160 -1.35 -4.73 -2.74
CA ARG A 160 -1.24 -4.17 -4.10
C ARG A 160 -0.93 -5.22 -5.19
N LEU A 161 -1.54 -6.41 -5.10
CA LEU A 161 -1.31 -7.51 -6.05
C LEU A 161 -1.53 -7.11 -7.52
N PRO A 162 -2.64 -6.44 -7.93
CA PRO A 162 -2.78 -5.97 -9.32
C PRO A 162 -1.61 -5.11 -9.80
N GLU A 163 -1.12 -4.20 -8.95
CA GLU A 163 -0.05 -3.28 -9.28
C GLU A 163 1.32 -3.97 -9.28
N LEU A 164 1.52 -4.95 -8.41
CA LEU A 164 2.67 -5.84 -8.43
C LEU A 164 2.75 -6.58 -9.77
N LEU A 165 1.63 -7.17 -10.22
CA LEU A 165 1.58 -7.89 -11.49
C LEU A 165 1.83 -6.95 -12.68
N ALA A 166 1.25 -5.74 -12.67
CA ALA A 166 1.51 -4.74 -13.70
C ALA A 166 2.96 -4.26 -13.72
N ALA A 167 3.59 -4.07 -12.55
CA ALA A 167 4.99 -3.70 -12.44
C ALA A 167 5.93 -4.81 -12.94
N LYS A 168 5.60 -6.07 -12.63
CA LYS A 168 6.31 -7.25 -13.12
C LYS A 168 6.23 -7.37 -14.64
N GLN A 169 5.05 -7.15 -15.23
CA GLN A 169 4.89 -7.13 -16.70
C GLN A 169 5.66 -6.00 -17.38
N ALA A 170 6.01 -4.94 -16.64
CA ALA A 170 6.80 -3.82 -17.12
C ALA A 170 8.29 -3.94 -16.73
N ASP A 171 8.75 -5.13 -16.34
CA ASP A 171 10.13 -5.44 -15.92
C ASP A 171 10.67 -4.47 -14.86
N ARG A 172 9.81 -4.04 -13.93
CA ARG A 172 10.19 -3.16 -12.82
C ARG A 172 10.61 -3.99 -11.62
N VAL A 173 11.65 -3.51 -10.93
CA VAL A 173 12.05 -4.05 -9.61
C VAL A 173 10.90 -3.90 -8.62
N ILE A 174 10.55 -5.01 -7.96
CA ILE A 174 9.53 -5.08 -6.93
C ILE A 174 10.18 -4.95 -5.55
N TRP A 175 9.72 -3.96 -4.78
CA TRP A 175 10.18 -3.71 -3.43
C TRP A 175 9.27 -4.41 -2.41
N ILE A 176 9.85 -5.09 -1.44
CA ILE A 176 9.11 -5.74 -0.35
C ILE A 176 9.46 -5.04 0.95
N ALA A 177 8.45 -4.49 1.62
CA ALA A 177 8.58 -3.92 2.96
C ALA A 177 7.89 -4.79 4.01
N GLU A 178 8.19 -4.57 5.29
CA GLU A 178 7.57 -5.35 6.37
C GLU A 178 6.06 -5.03 6.53
N GLY A 179 5.64 -3.78 6.32
CA GLY A 179 4.26 -3.35 6.56
C GLY A 179 3.72 -2.35 5.54
N GLU A 180 2.40 -2.17 5.54
CA GLU A 180 1.69 -1.40 4.51
C GLU A 180 2.07 0.10 4.52
N LYS A 181 2.46 0.64 5.68
CA LYS A 181 2.94 2.03 5.79
C LYS A 181 4.23 2.23 4.99
N ASP A 182 5.17 1.30 5.09
CA ASP A 182 6.45 1.37 4.39
C ASP A 182 6.28 1.12 2.89
N VAL A 183 5.32 0.28 2.51
CA VAL A 183 4.89 0.15 1.11
C VAL A 183 4.41 1.48 0.56
N HIS A 184 3.59 2.23 1.31
CA HIS A 184 3.14 3.56 0.87
C HIS A 184 4.31 4.51 0.68
N ALA A 185 5.26 4.55 1.62
CA ALA A 185 6.45 5.38 1.49
C ALA A 185 7.28 5.05 0.23
N LEU A 186 7.47 3.76 -0.07
CA LEU A 186 8.14 3.33 -1.30
C LEU A 186 7.36 3.74 -2.56
N VAL A 187 6.04 3.54 -2.58
CA VAL A 187 5.16 3.90 -3.69
C VAL A 187 5.15 5.41 -3.95
N ASP A 188 5.19 6.22 -2.88
CA ASP A 188 5.31 7.67 -2.98
C ASP A 188 6.61 8.10 -3.64
N HIS A 189 7.68 7.32 -3.49
CA HIS A 189 8.94 7.54 -4.20
C HIS A 189 8.97 6.91 -5.60
N GLY A 190 7.80 6.51 -6.12
CA GLY A 190 7.64 5.99 -7.47
C GLY A 190 8.03 4.53 -7.62
N LEU A 191 8.32 3.81 -6.53
CA LEU A 191 8.73 2.41 -6.56
C LEU A 191 7.51 1.48 -6.61
N ALA A 192 7.65 0.33 -7.26
CA ALA A 192 6.64 -0.72 -7.20
C ALA A 192 6.87 -1.52 -5.91
N ALA A 193 5.93 -1.48 -4.97
CA ALA A 193 6.14 -2.09 -3.66
C ALA A 193 4.95 -2.89 -3.15
N THR A 194 5.24 -3.87 -2.30
CA THR A 194 4.28 -4.79 -1.68
C THR A 194 4.72 -5.23 -0.28
N CYS A 195 3.82 -5.85 0.47
CA CYS A 195 4.06 -6.52 1.76
C CYS A 195 2.97 -7.59 2.00
N ASN A 196 3.05 -8.32 3.11
CA ASN A 196 1.97 -9.20 3.57
C ASN A 196 1.13 -8.53 4.67
N ALA A 197 -0.09 -9.02 4.84
CA ALA A 197 -0.92 -8.61 5.98
C ALA A 197 -0.33 -9.12 7.29
N GLY A 198 -0.30 -8.25 8.31
CA GLY A 198 0.11 -8.63 9.67
C GLY A 198 1.61 -8.62 9.97
N GLY A 199 2.45 -8.12 9.05
CA GLY A 199 3.86 -7.85 9.30
C GLY A 199 4.76 -9.08 9.42
N SER A 200 5.88 -8.93 10.14
CA SER A 200 6.89 -9.98 10.34
C SER A 200 6.30 -11.33 10.77
N GLY A 201 6.83 -12.40 10.19
CA GLY A 201 6.41 -13.78 10.45
C GLY A 201 5.10 -14.23 9.77
N LYS A 202 4.46 -13.39 8.94
CA LYS A 202 3.24 -13.76 8.20
C LYS A 202 3.43 -13.89 6.68
N TRP A 203 4.63 -13.65 6.17
CA TRP A 203 5.00 -13.97 4.79
C TRP A 203 5.09 -15.49 4.59
N THR A 204 4.59 -15.97 3.45
CA THR A 204 4.54 -17.40 3.12
C THR A 204 4.88 -17.64 1.66
N ALA A 205 5.11 -18.90 1.28
CA ALA A 205 5.35 -19.28 -0.12
C ALA A 205 4.20 -18.91 -1.07
N GLU A 206 2.95 -18.85 -0.58
CA GLU A 206 1.80 -18.38 -1.38
C GLU A 206 1.95 -16.91 -1.78
N HIS A 207 2.47 -16.05 -0.89
CA HIS A 207 2.78 -14.66 -1.24
C HIS A 207 3.94 -14.60 -2.25
N ALA A 208 4.99 -15.41 -2.01
CA ALA A 208 6.17 -15.46 -2.85
C ALA A 208 5.83 -15.87 -4.30
N HIS A 209 4.88 -16.79 -4.50
CA HIS A 209 4.49 -17.31 -5.82
C HIS A 209 4.22 -16.22 -6.86
N TYR A 210 3.64 -15.09 -6.45
CA TYR A 210 3.36 -13.96 -7.34
C TYR A 210 4.61 -13.29 -7.92
N LEU A 211 5.78 -13.48 -7.29
CA LEU A 211 7.06 -12.86 -7.64
C LEU A 211 7.95 -13.76 -8.52
N ASP A 212 7.43 -14.85 -9.07
CA ASP A 212 8.17 -15.74 -9.98
C ASP A 212 8.82 -15.00 -11.16
N GLY A 213 10.13 -15.07 -11.30
CA GLY A 213 10.90 -14.38 -12.33
C GLY A 213 11.02 -12.85 -12.14
N ALA A 214 10.58 -12.28 -11.02
CA ALA A 214 10.73 -10.85 -10.76
C ALA A 214 12.10 -10.50 -10.18
N ASP A 215 12.59 -9.28 -10.44
CA ASP A 215 13.69 -8.68 -9.68
C ASP A 215 13.14 -8.08 -8.39
N VAL A 216 13.71 -8.46 -7.24
CA VAL A 216 13.16 -8.13 -5.93
C VAL A 216 14.19 -7.42 -5.06
N THR A 217 13.76 -6.32 -4.43
CA THR A 217 14.52 -5.65 -3.35
C THR A 217 13.74 -5.69 -2.05
N ILE A 218 14.29 -6.29 -1.01
CA ILE A 218 13.66 -6.40 0.31
C ILE A 218 14.24 -5.31 1.21
N VAL A 219 13.37 -4.47 1.79
CA VAL A 219 13.76 -3.49 2.81
C VAL A 219 13.57 -4.13 4.17
N ALA A 220 14.68 -4.50 4.82
CA ALA A 220 14.66 -5.07 6.16
C ALA A 220 14.66 -3.95 7.22
N ASP A 221 13.68 -3.95 8.10
CA ASP A 221 13.69 -3.05 9.27
C ASP A 221 14.97 -3.26 10.09
N ARG A 222 15.49 -2.18 10.68
CA ARG A 222 16.75 -2.16 11.43
C ARG A 222 16.63 -2.71 12.84
N ASP A 223 15.93 -3.83 12.99
CA ASP A 223 15.82 -4.58 14.24
C ASP A 223 15.89 -6.09 13.99
N ALA A 224 15.82 -6.88 15.08
CA ALA A 224 15.94 -8.34 14.97
C ALA A 224 14.78 -8.97 14.20
N LYS A 225 13.56 -8.48 14.40
CA LYS A 225 12.35 -9.03 13.76
C LYS A 225 12.29 -8.71 12.27
N GLY A 226 12.77 -7.52 11.89
CA GLY A 226 12.90 -7.12 10.50
C GLY A 226 13.93 -7.97 9.74
N ARG A 227 15.05 -8.29 10.39
CA ARG A 227 16.04 -9.22 9.80
C ARG A 227 15.50 -10.63 9.66
N GLU A 228 14.80 -11.15 10.67
CA GLU A 228 14.14 -12.46 10.60
C GLU A 228 13.08 -12.52 9.49
N HIS A 229 12.29 -11.44 9.35
CA HIS A 229 11.32 -11.31 8.26
C HIS A 229 12.00 -11.35 6.89
N ALA A 230 13.03 -10.52 6.68
CA ALA A 230 13.76 -10.49 5.42
C ALA A 230 14.38 -11.86 5.08
N LEU A 231 14.86 -12.61 6.07
CA LEU A 231 15.41 -13.95 5.86
C LEU A 231 14.32 -14.90 5.36
N ALA A 232 13.13 -14.88 5.99
CA ALA A 232 12.01 -15.71 5.56
C ALA A 232 11.55 -15.38 4.14
N VAL A 233 11.53 -14.09 3.77
CA VAL A 233 11.19 -13.64 2.41
C VAL A 233 12.25 -14.12 1.42
N VAL A 234 13.54 -13.91 1.71
CA VAL A 234 14.66 -14.38 0.87
C VAL A 234 14.58 -15.88 0.61
N GLU A 235 14.42 -16.70 1.66
CA GLU A 235 14.36 -18.15 1.51
C GLU A 235 13.18 -18.59 0.63
N SER A 236 12.04 -17.90 0.73
CA SER A 236 10.89 -18.19 -0.13
C SER A 236 11.10 -17.81 -1.60
N LEU A 237 12.04 -16.90 -1.88
CA LEU A 237 12.31 -16.36 -3.22
C LEU A 237 13.54 -16.96 -3.92
N ARG A 238 14.41 -17.67 -3.20
CA ARG A 238 15.73 -18.13 -3.67
C ARG A 238 15.74 -18.96 -4.97
N ARG A 239 14.61 -19.54 -5.35
CA ARG A 239 14.44 -20.33 -6.60
C ARG A 239 13.27 -19.88 -7.44
N LEU A 240 12.78 -18.68 -7.17
CA LEU A 240 11.55 -18.16 -7.70
C LEU A 240 11.79 -16.78 -8.31
N ALA A 241 12.35 -15.84 -7.55
CA ALA A 241 12.73 -14.53 -8.09
C ALA A 241 13.96 -14.64 -9.01
N HIS A 242 14.04 -13.74 -10.00
CA HIS A 242 15.18 -13.62 -10.89
C HIS A 242 16.41 -13.06 -10.16
N THR A 243 16.23 -12.00 -9.37
CA THR A 243 17.27 -11.50 -8.45
C THR A 243 16.68 -11.09 -7.12
N VAL A 244 17.45 -11.23 -6.06
CA VAL A 244 17.06 -10.77 -4.72
C VAL A 244 18.16 -9.94 -4.09
N TYR A 245 17.82 -8.70 -3.73
CA TYR A 245 18.64 -7.77 -2.95
C TYR A 245 18.01 -7.54 -1.59
N VAL A 246 18.84 -7.34 -0.57
CA VAL A 246 18.37 -6.95 0.77
C VAL A 246 19.09 -5.70 1.21
N VAL A 247 18.29 -4.69 1.56
CA VAL A 247 18.75 -3.36 1.93
C VAL A 247 18.14 -2.93 3.27
N GLN A 248 18.77 -1.93 3.89
CA GLN A 248 18.27 -1.26 5.08
C GLN A 248 18.33 0.24 4.92
N ALA A 249 17.48 0.93 5.68
CA ALA A 249 17.51 2.38 5.75
C ALA A 249 18.90 2.89 6.18
N LYS A 250 19.47 3.83 5.42
CA LYS A 250 20.72 4.53 5.80
C LYS A 250 20.61 5.20 7.18
N THR A 251 19.51 5.93 7.37
CA THR A 251 19.10 6.58 8.62
C THR A 251 17.64 6.22 8.89
N GLY A 252 17.24 6.13 10.15
CA GLY A 252 15.90 5.68 10.51
C GLY A 252 15.82 4.18 10.79
N LYS A 253 14.61 3.67 11.02
CA LYS A 253 14.36 2.24 11.30
C LYS A 253 13.89 1.46 10.09
N ASP A 254 13.00 2.05 9.30
CA ASP A 254 12.24 1.43 8.22
C ASP A 254 12.29 2.30 6.93
N ALA A 255 11.57 1.90 5.88
CA ALA A 255 11.53 2.66 4.63
C ALA A 255 10.91 4.05 4.82
N ALA A 256 9.85 4.16 5.64
CA ALA A 256 9.20 5.43 5.91
C ALA A 256 10.16 6.43 6.60
N ASP A 257 10.92 5.99 7.61
CA ASP A 257 11.91 6.83 8.28
C ASP A 257 13.03 7.24 7.32
N HIS A 258 13.47 6.35 6.43
CA HIS A 258 14.50 6.64 5.42
C HIS A 258 14.12 7.83 4.54
N PHE A 259 12.92 7.80 3.99
CA PHE A 259 12.41 8.88 3.14
C PHE A 259 12.04 10.14 3.93
N ALA A 260 11.54 9.98 5.17
CA ALA A 260 11.15 11.11 6.02
C ALA A 260 12.34 12.04 6.37
N VAL A 261 13.56 11.51 6.40
CA VAL A 261 14.79 12.32 6.60
C VAL A 261 15.40 12.83 5.27
N GLY A 262 14.72 12.60 4.14
CA GLY A 262 15.09 13.15 2.83
C GLY A 262 16.04 12.29 2.00
N HIS A 263 16.28 11.04 2.40
CA HIS A 263 17.09 10.14 1.57
C HIS A 263 16.32 9.67 0.32
N THR A 264 17.08 9.29 -0.71
CA THR A 264 16.54 8.70 -1.95
C THR A 264 16.61 7.18 -1.94
N ASP A 265 15.90 6.52 -2.85
CA ASP A 265 15.93 5.07 -3.04
C ASP A 265 17.33 4.51 -3.33
N SER A 266 18.20 5.31 -3.96
CA SER A 266 19.60 4.92 -4.21
C SER A 266 20.50 4.94 -2.95
N GLU A 267 20.04 5.53 -1.85
CA GLU A 267 20.79 5.65 -0.61
C GLU A 267 20.51 4.53 0.40
N PHE A 268 19.60 3.61 0.09
CA PHE A 268 19.43 2.39 0.89
C PHE A 268 20.76 1.60 0.94
N VAL A 269 21.11 1.12 2.14
CA VAL A 269 22.36 0.40 2.37
C VAL A 269 22.13 -1.08 2.14
N GLN A 270 22.80 -1.64 1.15
CA GLN A 270 22.78 -3.09 0.93
C GLN A 270 23.45 -3.81 2.10
N VAL A 271 22.75 -4.78 2.68
CA VAL A 271 23.23 -5.51 3.86
C VAL A 271 23.57 -6.97 3.59
N TRP A 272 23.01 -7.58 2.54
CA TRP A 272 23.37 -8.94 2.11
C TRP A 272 23.91 -8.97 0.68
N ALA A 273 24.73 -9.98 0.38
CA ALA A 273 25.16 -10.24 -0.98
C ALA A 273 23.93 -10.56 -1.86
N PRO A 274 23.88 -10.09 -3.12
CA PRO A 274 22.78 -10.41 -4.02
C PRO A 274 22.70 -11.92 -4.22
N LEU A 275 21.47 -12.44 -4.28
CA LEU A 275 21.22 -13.84 -4.64
C LEU A 275 20.77 -13.88 -6.10
N PRO A 276 21.66 -14.24 -7.04
CA PRO A 276 21.30 -14.43 -8.44
C PRO A 276 20.47 -15.71 -8.65
N HIS A 277 19.68 -15.75 -9.72
CA HIS A 277 18.92 -16.94 -10.08
C HIS A 277 19.85 -18.14 -10.33
N PRO A 278 19.50 -19.38 -9.92
CA PRO A 278 20.35 -20.55 -10.13
C PRO A 278 20.66 -20.88 -11.61
N GLN A 279 19.86 -20.35 -12.54
CA GLN A 279 20.04 -20.53 -13.99
C GLN A 279 20.72 -19.32 -14.67
N ASP A 280 21.16 -18.33 -13.89
CA ASP A 280 21.87 -17.17 -14.41
C ASP A 280 23.25 -17.63 -14.95
N PRO A 281 23.63 -17.31 -16.20
CA PRO A 281 24.88 -17.77 -16.81
C PRO A 281 26.13 -17.50 -15.98
N ALA A 282 26.12 -16.43 -15.17
CA ALA A 282 27.22 -16.06 -14.28
C ALA A 282 27.38 -16.98 -13.04
N VAL A 283 26.35 -17.78 -12.71
CA VAL A 283 26.33 -18.71 -11.57
C VAL A 283 26.66 -20.14 -12.00
N THR A 284 26.39 -20.49 -13.25
CA THR A 284 26.62 -21.82 -13.84
C THR A 284 28.03 -22.02 -14.43
N ALA A 285 28.87 -20.99 -14.41
CA ALA A 285 30.23 -21.00 -14.97
C ALA A 285 31.32 -21.35 -13.94
#